data_AF-A0A542E0H8-F1
#
_entry.id   AF-A0A542E0H8-F1
#
_cell.length_a   1.000
_cell.length_b   1.000
_cell.length_c   1.000
_cell.angle_alpha   90.00
_cell.angle_beta   90.00
_cell.angle_gamma   90.00
#
_symmetry.space_group_name_H-M   'P 1'
#
loop_
_entity.id
_entity.type
_entity.pdbx_description
1 polymer ?
#
loop_
_entity_poly.entity_id
_entity_poly.type
_entity_poly.pdbx_seq_one_letter_code
_entity_poly.pdbx_strand_id
1 'polypeptide(L)'
;MFFPGRGWGGDEDPRDKDQTMSTLPPTPKNHNNGDGFADAQPSLLSNENSTSMTSSGSLGGDRAVTTRQRRRSAGHVVTERDRLVLGFIGEMYGARYSHLRALNFVVEARVASDTAVRRRVDRLEDLGLVSRRLVLGQVWVTLTRKGAEVIGETWVPWQVPMTRVQHCDAVNTARLWYESSASRVAASGAWVSERLLYRERARASGNWHISDAELRDESSGRTTALEVELHLKTPRTRYVDEVFAHLRADVSVVLYFSPPSIAASVRASVEWAARSASAAALVQVATLPKFDLRALRPFGRSS
;
A
#
# COMPACT_ATOMS: atom_id res chain seq x y z
N MET A 1 -19.43 43.61 70.33
CA MET A 1 -20.14 42.51 71.01
C MET A 1 -19.31 41.25 70.83
N PHE A 2 -18.88 40.64 71.95
CA PHE A 2 -18.43 39.25 72.16
C PHE A 2 -17.45 38.55 71.18
N PHE A 3 -16.24 38.27 71.69
CA PHE A 3 -15.39 37.08 71.44
C PHE A 3 -16.07 35.78 71.98
N PRO A 4 -15.52 34.53 71.93
CA PRO A 4 -14.22 33.95 71.47
C PRO A 4 -14.42 32.63 70.64
N GLY A 5 -13.50 31.70 70.34
CA GLY A 5 -12.15 31.34 70.81
C GLY A 5 -11.53 30.21 69.94
N ARG A 6 -10.19 30.06 69.96
CA ARG A 6 -9.40 28.93 70.54
C ARG A 6 -9.81 27.54 70.00
N GLY A 7 -8.94 26.67 69.47
CA GLY A 7 -7.51 26.40 69.65
C GLY A 7 -7.32 24.86 69.62
N TRP A 8 -6.08 24.37 69.74
CA TRP A 8 -5.60 22.95 69.75
C TRP A 8 -5.27 22.38 68.35
N GLY A 9 -4.04 21.98 67.99
CA GLY A 9 -2.78 21.76 68.73
C GLY A 9 -2.51 20.27 68.95
N GLY A 10 -1.43 19.75 68.34
CA GLY A 10 -0.87 18.38 68.49
C GLY A 10 -0.51 17.78 67.12
N ASP A 11 0.68 18.02 66.56
CA ASP A 11 1.97 17.34 66.81
C ASP A 11 1.87 15.80 66.80
N GLU A 12 2.33 15.19 65.71
CA GLU A 12 3.24 14.03 65.74
C GLU A 12 4.01 13.92 64.40
N ASP A 13 5.34 13.83 64.55
CA ASP A 13 6.43 13.85 63.56
C ASP A 13 6.83 12.39 63.16
N PRO A 14 7.93 12.07 62.43
CA PRO A 14 7.88 11.30 61.21
C PRO A 14 8.64 9.95 61.34
N ARG A 15 8.72 9.23 60.21
CA ARG A 15 9.66 8.15 59.84
C ARG A 15 9.13 6.72 59.86
N ASP A 16 9.52 6.08 58.75
CA ASP A 16 9.62 4.65 58.44
C ASP A 16 8.34 3.82 58.45
N LYS A 17 7.87 3.49 57.23
CA LYS A 17 8.12 2.14 56.66
C LYS A 17 8.22 2.20 55.12
N ASP A 18 9.40 1.82 54.62
CA ASP A 18 9.59 1.24 53.29
C ASP A 18 8.67 0.03 53.09
N GLN A 19 8.08 -0.10 51.88
CA GLN A 19 8.25 -1.26 51.00
C GLN A 19 7.22 -1.26 49.84
N THR A 20 7.78 -1.27 48.62
CA THR A 20 7.33 -2.03 47.42
C THR A 20 5.90 -1.81 46.90
N MET A 21 5.78 -1.25 45.69
CA MET A 21 5.37 -1.99 44.48
C MET A 21 5.05 -1.01 43.35
N SER A 22 5.87 -1.10 42.32
CA SER A 22 5.66 -0.57 40.98
C SER A 22 4.48 -1.28 40.32
N THR A 23 3.52 -0.54 39.76
CA THR A 23 2.51 -1.10 38.85
C THR A 23 2.44 -0.28 37.56
N LEU A 24 3.19 -0.75 36.57
CA LEU A 24 2.97 -0.47 35.15
C LEU A 24 1.63 -1.08 34.69
N PRO A 25 0.90 -0.45 33.76
CA PRO A 25 -0.28 -1.05 33.15
C PRO A 25 0.10 -2.17 32.15
N PRO A 26 -0.76 -3.19 31.97
CA PRO A 26 -0.43 -4.44 31.28
C PRO A 26 -0.42 -4.33 29.76
N THR A 27 0.56 -4.98 29.14
CA THR A 27 0.66 -5.30 27.71
C THR A 27 -0.34 -6.40 27.31
N PRO A 28 -0.99 -6.30 26.14
CA PRO A 28 -1.85 -7.37 25.64
C PRO A 28 -1.01 -8.55 25.10
N LYS A 29 -1.35 -9.75 25.60
CA LYS A 29 -0.72 -11.02 25.27
C LYS A 29 -1.06 -11.47 23.84
N ASN A 30 0.00 -11.69 23.08
CA ASN A 30 0.01 -12.33 21.77
C ASN A 30 -0.29 -13.84 21.95
N HIS A 31 -1.36 -14.35 21.35
CA HIS A 31 -1.62 -15.79 21.27
C HIS A 31 -1.00 -16.32 19.98
N ASN A 32 0.18 -16.92 20.13
CA ASN A 32 0.86 -17.68 19.09
C ASN A 32 0.74 -19.16 19.48
N ASN A 33 -0.18 -19.90 18.85
CA ASN A 33 -0.25 -21.34 18.97
C ASN A 33 0.65 -21.96 17.91
N GLY A 34 1.79 -22.46 18.35
CA GLY A 34 2.57 -23.45 17.62
C GLY A 34 2.26 -24.84 18.16
N ASP A 35 1.75 -25.69 17.30
CA ASP A 35 1.85 -27.16 17.36
C ASP A 35 2.41 -27.53 15.96
N GLY A 36 3.53 -28.22 15.76
CA GLY A 36 4.10 -29.30 16.57
C GLY A 36 3.74 -30.64 15.94
N PHE A 37 4.25 -30.97 14.75
CA PHE A 37 4.20 -32.34 14.21
C PHE A 37 5.48 -32.75 13.47
N ALA A 38 6.30 -33.46 14.24
CA ALA A 38 7.09 -34.66 13.97
C ALA A 38 7.62 -34.98 12.56
N ASP A 39 8.92 -35.26 12.56
CA ASP A 39 9.70 -36.03 11.60
C ASP A 39 9.05 -37.37 11.20
N ALA A 40 9.07 -37.67 9.91
CA ALA A 40 9.11 -39.03 9.38
C ALA A 40 9.88 -39.06 8.05
N GLN A 41 11.06 -39.66 8.06
CA GLN A 41 11.85 -40.08 6.89
C GLN A 41 11.36 -41.47 6.38
N PRO A 42 11.77 -41.91 5.18
CA PRO A 42 10.92 -42.64 4.24
C PRO A 42 11.06 -44.17 4.31
N SER A 43 10.00 -44.89 3.95
CA SER A 43 10.03 -46.33 3.68
C SER A 43 9.92 -46.61 2.17
N LEU A 44 11.00 -47.16 1.63
CA LEU A 44 11.07 -47.91 0.38
C LEU A 44 10.15 -49.14 0.46
N LEU A 45 9.18 -49.27 -0.44
CA LEU A 45 8.73 -50.58 -0.92
C LEU A 45 8.32 -50.47 -2.40
N SER A 46 8.96 -51.33 -3.17
CA SER A 46 8.71 -51.71 -4.55
C SER A 46 7.24 -52.01 -4.86
N ASN A 47 6.79 -51.63 -6.05
CA ASN A 47 5.86 -52.49 -6.78
C ASN A 47 6.05 -52.37 -8.29
N GLU A 48 6.63 -53.42 -8.85
CA GLU A 48 6.53 -53.76 -10.26
C GLU A 48 5.10 -54.26 -10.51
N ASN A 49 4.44 -53.77 -11.56
CA ASN A 49 3.67 -54.67 -12.42
C ASN A 49 3.41 -54.04 -13.78
N SER A 50 4.01 -54.65 -14.79
CA SER A 50 3.67 -54.52 -16.20
C SER A 50 2.44 -55.38 -16.51
N THR A 51 1.40 -54.83 -17.15
CA THR A 51 0.69 -55.56 -18.22
C THR A 51 0.00 -54.58 -19.18
N SER A 52 0.31 -54.77 -20.45
CA SER A 52 -0.27 -54.14 -21.64
C SER A 52 -1.65 -54.71 -22.01
N MET A 53 -2.57 -53.90 -22.55
CA MET A 53 -3.14 -54.07 -23.90
C MET A 53 -4.25 -53.04 -24.23
N THR A 54 -3.98 -52.28 -25.30
CA THR A 54 -4.88 -51.86 -26.41
C THR A 54 -6.38 -51.61 -26.17
N SER A 55 -6.82 -50.37 -26.44
CA SER A 55 -7.91 -50.13 -27.41
C SER A 55 -7.86 -48.71 -27.99
N SER A 56 -8.08 -48.67 -29.29
CA SER A 56 -8.09 -47.57 -30.25
C SER A 56 -9.16 -46.49 -30.06
N GLY A 57 -8.77 -45.24 -30.36
CA GLY A 57 -9.55 -44.32 -31.20
C GLY A 57 -10.45 -43.29 -30.52
N SER A 58 -10.03 -42.03 -30.46
CA SER A 58 -10.86 -40.86 -30.85
C SER A 58 -10.07 -39.54 -30.85
N LEU A 59 -9.75 -39.05 -32.05
CA LEU A 59 -9.84 -37.66 -32.51
C LEU A 59 -9.22 -36.52 -31.66
N GLY A 60 -7.95 -36.22 -31.93
CA GLY A 60 -7.56 -34.96 -32.60
C GLY A 60 -7.71 -33.59 -31.92
N GLY A 61 -8.25 -33.47 -30.70
CA GLY A 61 -8.49 -32.17 -30.04
C GLY A 61 -7.34 -31.65 -29.17
N ASP A 62 -6.72 -32.51 -28.35
CA ASP A 62 -5.85 -32.06 -27.26
C ASP A 62 -4.44 -31.62 -27.69
N ARG A 63 -3.91 -32.21 -28.77
CA ARG A 63 -2.59 -31.82 -29.28
C ARG A 63 -2.60 -30.45 -29.94
N ALA A 64 -3.71 -30.01 -30.53
CA ALA A 64 -3.82 -28.71 -31.20
C ALA A 64 -3.98 -27.55 -30.19
N VAL A 65 -4.69 -27.78 -29.08
CA VAL A 65 -4.83 -26.79 -28.00
C VAL A 65 -3.49 -26.60 -27.27
N THR A 66 -2.82 -27.71 -26.92
CA THR A 66 -1.52 -27.67 -26.22
C THR A 66 -0.38 -27.11 -27.08
N THR A 67 -0.36 -27.38 -28.40
CA THR A 67 0.65 -26.82 -29.30
C THR A 67 0.41 -25.35 -29.65
N ARG A 68 -0.85 -24.90 -29.75
CA ARG A 68 -1.16 -23.47 -29.96
C ARG A 68 -0.93 -22.65 -28.71
N GLN A 69 -1.18 -23.22 -27.53
CA GLN A 69 -0.86 -22.62 -26.22
C GLN A 69 0.66 -22.61 -25.98
N ARG A 70 1.38 -23.71 -26.24
CA ARG A 70 2.87 -23.74 -26.20
C ARG A 70 3.52 -22.78 -27.19
N ARG A 71 3.00 -22.64 -28.42
CA ARG A 71 3.53 -21.70 -29.43
C ARG A 71 3.25 -20.23 -29.07
N ARG A 72 2.20 -19.93 -28.32
CA ARG A 72 1.95 -18.58 -27.79
C ARG A 72 2.87 -18.25 -26.61
N SER A 73 3.24 -19.23 -25.79
CA SER A 73 4.18 -19.04 -24.66
C SER A 73 5.66 -19.06 -25.07
N ALA A 74 6.00 -19.66 -26.20
CA ALA A 74 7.35 -19.69 -26.73
C ALA A 74 7.74 -18.34 -27.36
N GLY A 75 8.34 -17.44 -26.57
CA GLY A 75 9.10 -16.30 -27.08
C GLY A 75 8.62 -14.90 -26.69
N HIS A 76 7.65 -14.75 -25.79
CA HIS A 76 7.27 -13.42 -25.32
C HIS A 76 8.28 -12.92 -24.27
N VAL A 77 9.20 -12.07 -24.74
CA VAL A 77 10.16 -11.36 -23.89
C VAL A 77 9.46 -10.24 -23.13
N VAL A 78 9.71 -10.15 -21.82
CA VAL A 78 9.23 -9.04 -20.98
C VAL A 78 9.85 -7.74 -21.48
N THR A 79 9.02 -6.79 -21.89
CA THR A 79 9.47 -5.48 -22.39
C THR A 79 9.72 -4.50 -21.24
N GLU A 80 10.40 -3.39 -21.52
CA GLU A 80 10.59 -2.34 -20.50
C GLU A 80 9.26 -1.72 -20.05
N ARG A 81 8.33 -1.55 -21.00
CA ARG A 81 6.95 -1.15 -20.69
C ARG A 81 6.28 -2.13 -19.73
N ASP A 82 6.54 -3.42 -19.88
CA ASP A 82 5.99 -4.42 -18.95
C ASP A 82 6.62 -4.29 -17.58
N ARG A 83 7.92 -4.03 -17.46
CA ARG A 83 8.58 -3.76 -16.17
C ARG A 83 7.97 -2.56 -15.47
N LEU A 84 7.73 -1.45 -16.17
CA LEU A 84 7.06 -0.28 -15.61
C LEU A 84 5.65 -0.60 -15.10
N VAL A 85 4.87 -1.38 -15.86
CA VAL A 85 3.53 -1.82 -15.45
C VAL A 85 3.59 -2.73 -14.22
N LEU A 86 4.52 -3.70 -14.20
CA LEU A 86 4.69 -4.64 -13.08
C LEU A 86 5.18 -3.91 -11.83
N GLY A 87 6.11 -2.97 -11.97
CA GLY A 87 6.60 -2.09 -10.91
C GLY A 87 5.47 -1.28 -10.28
N PHE A 88 4.68 -0.59 -11.10
CA PHE A 88 3.49 0.12 -10.63
C PHE A 88 2.52 -0.81 -9.88
N ILE A 89 2.15 -1.96 -10.47
CA ILE A 89 1.21 -2.90 -9.84
C ILE A 89 1.70 -3.34 -8.46
N GLY A 90 2.98 -3.68 -8.35
CA GLY A 90 3.48 -4.24 -7.10
C GLY A 90 3.80 -3.18 -6.04
N GLU A 91 4.31 -2.01 -6.40
CA GLU A 91 4.45 -0.87 -5.46
C GLU A 91 3.10 -0.47 -4.87
N MET A 92 2.05 -0.56 -5.69
CA MET A 92 0.70 -0.15 -5.33
C MET A 92 -0.21 -1.27 -4.81
N TYR A 93 0.37 -2.43 -4.50
CA TYR A 93 -0.32 -3.69 -4.12
C TYR A 93 -1.21 -4.32 -5.22
N GLY A 94 -1.81 -3.51 -6.09
CA GLY A 94 -2.57 -3.93 -7.26
C GLY A 94 -3.12 -2.75 -8.05
N ALA A 95 -3.68 -3.01 -9.22
CA ALA A 95 -4.24 -1.98 -10.09
C ALA A 95 -5.54 -2.45 -10.78
N ARG A 96 -6.46 -1.51 -11.02
CA ARG A 96 -7.63 -1.71 -11.88
C ARG A 96 -7.24 -1.45 -13.34
N TYR A 97 -8.06 -1.90 -14.27
CA TYR A 97 -7.85 -1.59 -15.70
C TYR A 97 -7.85 -0.08 -15.97
N SER A 98 -8.68 0.70 -15.27
CA SER A 98 -8.66 2.17 -15.35
C SER A 98 -7.29 2.75 -14.99
N HIS A 99 -6.64 2.24 -13.93
CA HIS A 99 -5.28 2.64 -13.54
C HIS A 99 -4.26 2.26 -14.61
N LEU A 100 -4.35 1.06 -15.18
CA LEU A 100 -3.40 0.62 -16.22
C LEU A 100 -3.56 1.44 -17.52
N ARG A 101 -4.77 1.91 -17.81
CA ARG A 101 -5.02 2.84 -18.92
C ARG A 101 -4.39 4.21 -18.67
N ALA A 102 -4.55 4.71 -17.44
CA ALA A 102 -3.96 5.95 -16.97
C ALA A 102 -2.44 5.91 -16.96
N LEU A 103 -1.86 4.81 -16.48
CA LEU A 103 -0.40 4.61 -16.45
C LEU A 103 0.20 4.69 -17.84
N ASN A 104 -0.51 4.20 -18.86
CA ASN A 104 -0.05 4.35 -20.24
C ASN A 104 0.09 5.82 -20.66
N PHE A 105 -0.74 6.71 -20.12
CA PHE A 105 -0.60 8.14 -20.36
C PHE A 105 0.64 8.71 -19.66
N VAL A 106 0.91 8.29 -18.42
CA VAL A 106 2.12 8.70 -17.69
C VAL A 106 3.39 8.26 -18.45
N VAL A 107 3.39 7.05 -18.99
CA VAL A 107 4.57 6.48 -19.67
C VAL A 107 4.71 6.94 -21.13
N GLU A 108 3.61 7.19 -21.84
CA GLU A 108 3.62 7.39 -23.31
C GLU A 108 2.88 8.63 -23.79
N ALA A 109 2.44 9.51 -22.88
CA ALA A 109 1.56 10.65 -23.17
C ALA A 109 0.29 10.27 -23.96
N ARG A 110 -0.15 9.00 -23.86
CA ARG A 110 -1.34 8.46 -24.55
C ARG A 110 -2.10 7.49 -23.65
N VAL A 111 -3.41 7.72 -23.51
CA VAL A 111 -4.30 6.79 -22.80
C VAL A 111 -4.46 5.52 -23.63
N ALA A 112 -4.25 4.35 -23.01
CA ALA A 112 -4.50 3.07 -23.69
C ALA A 112 -6.01 2.79 -23.81
N SER A 113 -6.39 2.11 -24.89
CA SER A 113 -7.75 1.57 -25.05
C SER A 113 -7.98 0.40 -24.09
N ASP A 114 -9.26 0.11 -23.78
CA ASP A 114 -9.63 -1.04 -22.94
C ASP A 114 -9.11 -2.36 -23.54
N THR A 115 -9.20 -2.52 -24.87
CA THR A 115 -8.69 -3.69 -25.57
C THR A 115 -7.18 -3.83 -25.45
N ALA A 116 -6.43 -2.72 -25.54
CA ALA A 116 -4.97 -2.75 -25.39
C ALA A 116 -4.55 -3.16 -23.97
N VAL A 117 -5.22 -2.63 -22.94
CA VAL A 117 -4.96 -3.01 -21.55
C VAL A 117 -5.33 -4.47 -21.29
N ARG A 118 -6.50 -4.93 -21.75
CA ARG A 118 -6.91 -6.34 -21.64
C ARG A 118 -5.88 -7.27 -22.25
N ARG A 119 -5.48 -7.04 -23.51
CA ARG A 119 -4.46 -7.86 -24.19
C ARG A 119 -3.12 -7.87 -23.47
N ARG A 120 -2.71 -6.73 -22.89
CA ARG A 120 -1.48 -6.65 -22.08
C ARG A 120 -1.62 -7.51 -20.82
N VAL A 121 -2.71 -7.36 -20.08
CA VAL A 121 -2.95 -8.14 -18.86
C VAL A 121 -3.08 -9.63 -19.15
N ASP A 122 -3.81 -10.02 -20.20
CA ASP A 122 -3.93 -11.41 -20.65
C ASP A 122 -2.54 -12.00 -20.92
N ARG A 123 -1.68 -11.28 -21.65
CA ARG A 123 -0.31 -11.72 -21.92
C ARG A 123 0.53 -11.84 -20.65
N LEU A 124 0.45 -10.87 -19.73
CA LEU A 124 1.22 -10.90 -18.49
C LEU A 124 0.76 -12.04 -17.56
N GLU A 125 -0.53 -12.36 -17.57
CA GLU A 125 -1.10 -13.49 -16.84
C GLU A 125 -0.72 -14.83 -17.49
N ASP A 126 -0.72 -14.94 -18.83
CA ASP A 126 -0.23 -16.12 -19.57
C ASP A 126 1.26 -16.41 -19.26
N LEU A 127 2.05 -15.37 -19.00
CA LEU A 127 3.44 -15.47 -18.54
C LEU A 127 3.56 -15.78 -17.04
N GLY A 128 2.46 -15.80 -16.30
CA GLY A 128 2.40 -16.04 -14.85
C GLY A 128 2.94 -14.88 -14.01
N LEU A 129 3.02 -13.66 -14.55
CA LEU A 129 3.60 -12.49 -13.88
C LEU A 129 2.57 -11.71 -13.05
N VAL A 130 1.30 -11.79 -13.43
CA VAL A 130 0.18 -11.16 -12.70
C VAL A 130 -0.95 -12.16 -12.52
N SER A 131 -1.88 -11.84 -11.62
CA SER A 131 -3.15 -12.55 -11.48
C SER A 131 -4.32 -11.57 -11.42
N ARG A 132 -5.48 -12.00 -11.91
CA ARG A 132 -6.73 -11.24 -11.85
C ARG A 132 -7.68 -11.74 -10.78
N ARG A 133 -8.39 -10.81 -10.14
CA ARG A 133 -9.50 -11.12 -9.23
C ARG A 133 -10.61 -10.09 -9.36
N LEU A 134 -11.87 -10.56 -9.33
CA LEU A 134 -13.03 -9.68 -9.21
C LEU A 134 -13.25 -9.36 -7.72
N VAL A 135 -13.18 -8.08 -7.36
CA VAL A 135 -13.40 -7.62 -5.99
C VAL A 135 -14.30 -6.39 -6.02
N LEU A 136 -15.42 -6.43 -5.30
CA LEU A 136 -16.44 -5.37 -5.27
C LEU A 136 -16.87 -4.92 -6.69
N GLY A 137 -17.08 -5.87 -7.60
CA GLY A 137 -17.50 -5.61 -8.98
C GLY A 137 -16.42 -5.05 -9.90
N GLN A 138 -15.16 -4.93 -9.44
CA GLN A 138 -14.04 -4.41 -10.21
C GLN A 138 -12.95 -5.46 -10.40
N VAL A 139 -12.36 -5.52 -11.60
CA VAL A 139 -11.21 -6.41 -11.86
C VAL A 139 -9.94 -5.76 -11.35
N TRP A 140 -9.29 -6.44 -10.41
CA TRP A 140 -7.98 -6.09 -9.87
C TRP A 140 -6.92 -7.01 -10.43
N VAL A 141 -5.82 -6.40 -10.85
CA VAL A 141 -4.60 -7.07 -11.29
C VAL A 141 -3.58 -6.93 -10.18
N THR A 142 -3.02 -8.06 -9.73
CA THR A 142 -2.00 -8.10 -8.67
C THR A 142 -0.76 -8.83 -9.15
N LEU A 143 0.38 -8.52 -8.56
CA LEU A 143 1.65 -9.14 -8.93
C LEU A 143 1.77 -10.54 -8.33
N THR A 144 2.24 -11.51 -9.12
CA THR A 144 2.66 -12.81 -8.59
C THR A 144 4.09 -12.71 -8.05
N ARG A 145 4.56 -13.75 -7.36
CA ARG A 145 5.97 -13.84 -6.96
C ARG A 145 6.92 -13.78 -8.16
N LYS A 146 6.60 -14.52 -9.23
CA LYS A 146 7.36 -14.49 -10.48
C LYS A 146 7.38 -13.09 -11.10
N GLY A 147 6.25 -12.37 -11.04
CA GLY A 147 6.17 -10.97 -11.49
C GLY A 147 7.09 -10.04 -10.71
N ALA A 148 7.17 -10.21 -9.38
CA ALA A 148 8.07 -9.44 -8.52
C ALA A 148 9.54 -9.73 -8.85
N GLU A 149 9.91 -10.99 -9.02
CA GLU A 149 11.28 -11.39 -9.36
C GLU A 149 11.75 -10.79 -10.69
N VAL A 150 10.86 -10.67 -11.69
CA VAL A 150 11.17 -10.07 -13.01
C VAL A 150 11.57 -8.60 -12.94
N ILE A 151 11.12 -7.87 -11.91
CA ILE A 151 11.47 -6.47 -11.66
C ILE A 151 12.47 -6.32 -10.50
N GLY A 152 13.11 -7.42 -10.07
CA GLY A 152 14.13 -7.40 -9.02
C GLY A 152 13.58 -7.22 -7.61
N GLU A 153 12.28 -7.45 -7.40
CA GLU A 153 11.61 -7.23 -6.12
C GLU A 153 11.18 -8.54 -5.46
N THR A 154 11.07 -8.52 -4.13
CA THR A 154 10.73 -9.70 -3.30
C THR A 154 9.40 -9.53 -2.58
N TRP A 155 8.52 -8.72 -3.16
CA TRP A 155 7.22 -8.42 -2.60
C TRP A 155 6.38 -9.66 -2.36
N VAL A 156 5.83 -9.78 -1.15
CA VAL A 156 4.80 -10.77 -0.85
C VAL A 156 3.58 -10.48 -1.74
N PRO A 157 3.05 -11.47 -2.48
CA PRO A 157 1.83 -11.29 -3.27
C PRO A 157 0.71 -10.79 -2.38
N TRP A 158 0.10 -9.66 -2.77
CA TRP A 158 -0.94 -9.06 -1.98
C TRP A 158 -2.25 -9.83 -2.11
N GLN A 159 -2.82 -10.24 -0.99
CA GLN A 159 -4.18 -10.73 -0.95
C GLN A 159 -5.12 -9.55 -0.77
N VAL A 160 -5.79 -9.13 -1.85
CA VAL A 160 -6.70 -7.98 -1.93
C VAL A 160 -7.76 -8.02 -0.79
N PRO A 161 -7.57 -7.34 0.35
CA PRO A 161 -8.53 -7.36 1.44
C PRO A 161 -9.62 -6.34 1.14
N MET A 162 -10.88 -6.77 1.22
CA MET A 162 -12.04 -5.94 0.84
C MET A 162 -12.04 -4.56 1.52
N THR A 163 -11.53 -4.48 2.75
CA THR A 163 -11.45 -3.26 3.56
C THR A 163 -10.44 -2.22 3.03
N ARG A 164 -9.42 -2.61 2.26
CA ARG A 164 -8.38 -1.69 1.75
C ARG A 164 -8.58 -1.35 0.27
N VAL A 165 -9.49 -2.01 -0.44
CA VAL A 165 -9.63 -1.86 -1.91
C VAL A 165 -9.96 -0.44 -2.34
N GLN A 166 -10.85 0.24 -1.62
CA GLN A 166 -11.20 1.63 -1.91
C GLN A 166 -10.04 2.59 -1.60
N HIS A 167 -9.31 2.32 -0.52
CA HIS A 167 -8.11 3.06 -0.16
C HIS A 167 -7.03 2.94 -1.23
N CYS A 168 -6.68 1.71 -1.63
CA CYS A 168 -5.70 1.45 -2.70
C CYS A 168 -6.12 2.08 -4.03
N ASP A 169 -7.42 2.10 -4.35
CA ASP A 169 -7.94 2.79 -5.53
C ASP A 169 -7.69 4.30 -5.49
N ALA A 170 -7.93 4.91 -4.34
CA ALA A 170 -7.73 6.33 -4.12
C ALA A 170 -6.22 6.70 -4.12
N VAL A 171 -5.36 5.91 -3.48
CA VAL A 171 -3.90 6.12 -3.52
C VAL A 171 -3.35 5.96 -4.94
N ASN A 172 -3.81 4.95 -5.69
CA ASN A 172 -3.44 4.77 -7.10
C ASN A 172 -3.85 5.98 -7.95
N THR A 173 -5.05 6.48 -7.70
CA THR A 173 -5.56 7.66 -8.40
C THR A 173 -4.73 8.90 -8.06
N ALA A 174 -4.34 9.08 -6.80
CA ALA A 174 -3.46 10.16 -6.37
C ALA A 174 -2.08 10.09 -7.03
N ARG A 175 -1.46 8.89 -7.08
CA ARG A 175 -0.18 8.66 -7.77
C ARG A 175 -0.27 9.02 -9.25
N LEU A 176 -1.26 8.47 -9.95
CA LEU A 176 -1.41 8.70 -11.39
C LEU A 176 -1.72 10.17 -11.71
N TRP A 177 -2.55 10.82 -10.89
CA TRP A 177 -2.75 12.26 -10.98
C TRP A 177 -1.43 13.01 -10.79
N TYR A 178 -0.65 12.67 -9.77
CA TYR A 178 0.64 13.31 -9.50
C TYR A 178 1.60 13.16 -10.69
N GLU A 179 1.88 11.92 -11.10
CA GLU A 179 2.87 11.57 -12.14
C GLU A 179 2.43 12.00 -13.55
N SER A 180 1.13 12.22 -13.80
CA SER A 180 0.64 12.72 -15.10
C SER A 180 1.09 14.15 -15.46
N SER A 181 1.78 14.86 -14.56
CA SER A 181 2.28 16.21 -14.80
C SER A 181 3.75 16.32 -14.42
N ALA A 182 4.59 16.52 -15.44
CA ALA A 182 6.02 16.72 -15.24
C ALA A 182 6.32 17.92 -14.31
N SER A 183 5.50 18.98 -14.33
CA SER A 183 5.68 20.12 -13.43
C SER A 183 5.36 19.78 -11.97
N ARG A 184 4.38 18.91 -11.69
CA ARG A 184 4.14 18.39 -10.33
C ARG A 184 5.30 17.53 -9.83
N VAL A 185 5.81 16.65 -10.70
CA VAL A 185 6.98 15.81 -10.38
C VAL A 185 8.20 16.68 -10.11
N ALA A 186 8.50 17.65 -10.98
CA ALA A 186 9.63 18.56 -10.79
C ALA A 186 9.52 19.42 -9.53
N ALA A 187 8.31 19.78 -9.10
CA ALA A 187 8.09 20.65 -7.95
C ALA A 187 8.07 19.92 -6.59
N SER A 188 7.86 18.61 -6.55
CA SER A 188 7.70 17.86 -5.29
C SER A 188 8.52 16.56 -5.21
N GLY A 189 9.18 16.17 -6.29
CA GLY A 189 10.13 15.06 -6.31
C GLY A 189 9.56 13.72 -6.77
N ALA A 190 10.28 12.65 -6.44
CA ALA A 190 9.90 11.29 -6.84
C ALA A 190 8.88 10.70 -5.87
N TRP A 191 7.96 9.89 -6.40
CA TRP A 191 7.00 9.13 -5.59
C TRP A 191 7.70 7.95 -4.90
N VAL A 192 7.45 7.80 -3.60
CA VAL A 192 7.84 6.64 -2.80
C VAL A 192 6.59 6.02 -2.19
N SER A 193 6.30 4.77 -2.53
CA SER A 193 5.08 4.07 -2.09
C SER A 193 5.18 3.56 -0.65
N GLU A 194 4.03 3.41 0.03
CA GLU A 194 3.90 2.79 1.36
C GLU A 194 4.75 1.51 1.51
N ARG A 195 4.77 0.63 0.49
CA ARG A 195 5.56 -0.62 0.52
C ARG A 195 7.06 -0.36 0.63
N LEU A 196 7.56 0.63 -0.10
CA LEU A 196 8.96 1.04 -0.03
C LEU A 196 9.27 1.67 1.33
N LEU A 197 8.35 2.50 1.86
CA LEU A 197 8.47 3.09 3.19
C LEU A 197 8.52 2.02 4.30
N TYR A 198 7.68 0.99 4.24
CA TYR A 198 7.75 -0.15 5.17
C TYR A 198 9.10 -0.84 5.13
N ARG A 199 9.65 -1.06 3.92
CA ARG A 199 10.95 -1.69 3.73
C ARG A 199 12.08 -0.83 4.30
N GLU A 200 12.02 0.48 4.10
CA GLU A 200 12.98 1.42 4.68
C GLU A 200 12.90 1.45 6.20
N ARG A 201 11.69 1.53 6.77
CA ARG A 201 11.50 1.50 8.23
C ARG A 201 12.05 0.23 8.86
N ALA A 202 11.77 -0.93 8.23
CA ALA A 202 12.28 -2.22 8.69
C ALA A 202 13.82 -2.27 8.70
N ARG A 203 14.49 -1.62 7.72
CA ARG A 203 15.96 -1.53 7.67
C ARG A 203 16.52 -0.54 8.69
N ALA A 204 15.83 0.57 8.91
CA ALA A 204 16.26 1.63 9.82
C ALA A 204 15.98 1.33 11.31
N SER A 205 15.25 0.24 11.62
CA SER A 205 14.74 -0.05 12.98
C SER A 205 14.01 1.14 13.63
N GLY A 206 13.38 1.98 12.80
CA GLY A 206 12.71 3.20 13.24
C GLY A 206 11.27 2.94 13.66
N ASN A 207 10.78 3.71 14.63
CA ASN A 207 9.37 3.76 14.99
C ASN A 207 8.75 5.09 14.54
N TRP A 208 8.63 5.24 13.22
CA TRP A 208 8.01 6.42 12.60
C TRP A 208 6.75 6.02 11.82
N HIS A 209 5.85 7.00 11.69
CA HIS A 209 4.57 6.87 11.01
C HIS A 209 4.74 6.63 9.51
N ILE A 210 4.18 5.55 8.99
CA ILE A 210 4.22 5.23 7.56
C ILE A 210 3.03 5.89 6.89
N SER A 211 3.29 6.89 6.06
CA SER A 211 2.28 7.49 5.21
C SER A 211 1.94 6.60 4.01
N ASP A 212 0.82 6.87 3.35
CA ASP A 212 0.41 6.13 2.15
C ASP A 212 1.41 6.29 0.99
N ALA A 213 2.09 7.44 0.95
CA ALA A 213 3.24 7.69 0.12
C ALA A 213 4.08 8.87 0.65
N GLU A 214 5.25 9.04 0.07
CA GLU A 214 6.05 10.26 0.19
C GLU A 214 6.41 10.79 -1.19
N LEU A 215 6.54 12.11 -1.30
CA LEU A 215 7.17 12.80 -2.43
C LEU A 215 8.51 13.34 -1.96
N ARG A 216 9.60 12.87 -2.57
CA ARG A 216 10.96 13.18 -2.15
C ARG A 216 11.70 13.97 -3.21
N ASP A 217 11.96 15.23 -2.91
CA ASP A 217 12.82 16.07 -3.73
C ASP A 217 14.26 15.94 -3.22
N GLU A 218 15.06 15.12 -3.91
CA GLU A 218 16.46 14.89 -3.58
C GLU A 218 17.30 16.17 -3.64
N SER A 219 16.91 17.15 -4.46
CA SER A 219 17.68 18.39 -4.65
C SER A 219 17.56 19.33 -3.46
N SER A 220 16.38 19.40 -2.84
CA SER A 220 16.13 20.24 -1.67
C SER A 220 16.17 19.47 -0.34
N GLY A 221 16.22 18.14 -0.40
CA GLY A 221 16.09 17.27 0.78
C GLY A 221 14.70 17.31 1.43
N ARG A 222 13.70 17.91 0.75
CA ARG A 222 12.35 18.06 1.30
C ARG A 222 11.52 16.82 1.02
N THR A 223 10.86 16.35 2.08
CA THR A 223 9.86 15.29 2.00
C THR A 223 8.46 15.86 2.22
N THR A 224 7.52 15.44 1.37
CA THR A 224 6.08 15.61 1.59
C THR A 224 5.46 14.25 1.88
N ALA A 225 4.92 14.04 3.07
CA ALA A 225 4.12 12.86 3.39
C ALA A 225 2.73 13.02 2.79
N LEU A 226 2.21 11.97 2.16
CA LEU A 226 0.90 11.94 1.52
C LEU A 226 0.00 10.93 2.22
N GLU A 227 -1.20 11.38 2.57
CA GLU A 227 -2.24 10.59 3.22
C GLU A 227 -3.52 10.63 2.38
N VAL A 228 -4.23 9.51 2.29
CA VAL A 228 -5.55 9.45 1.68
C VAL A 228 -6.58 9.12 2.76
N GLU A 229 -7.48 10.06 3.04
CA GLU A 229 -8.49 9.89 4.08
C GLU A 229 -9.88 9.80 3.44
N LEU A 230 -10.45 8.60 3.38
CA LEU A 230 -11.77 8.35 2.80
C LEU A 230 -12.91 8.45 3.83
N HIS A 231 -12.57 8.38 5.12
CA HIS A 231 -13.51 8.41 6.24
C HIS A 231 -12.91 9.22 7.39
N LEU A 232 -13.73 9.77 8.29
CA LEU A 232 -13.18 10.48 9.43
C LEU A 232 -12.59 9.50 10.46
N LYS A 233 -11.31 9.67 10.81
CA LYS A 233 -10.73 8.96 11.95
C LYS A 233 -11.44 9.38 13.24
N THR A 234 -11.85 8.39 14.01
CA THR A 234 -12.45 8.58 15.33
C THR A 234 -11.74 7.71 16.38
N PRO A 235 -11.37 8.26 17.55
CA PRO A 235 -11.40 9.68 17.89
C PRO A 235 -10.36 10.51 17.09
N ARG A 236 -10.59 11.82 16.97
CA ARG A 236 -9.69 12.76 16.27
C ARG A 236 -8.27 12.79 16.84
N THR A 237 -8.09 12.45 18.12
CA THR A 237 -6.78 12.33 18.78
C THR A 237 -5.86 11.32 18.09
N ARG A 238 -6.41 10.34 17.36
CA ARG A 238 -5.61 9.40 16.56
C ARG A 238 -4.65 10.08 15.59
N TYR A 239 -5.00 11.25 15.04
CA TYR A 239 -4.06 11.99 14.20
C TYR A 239 -2.83 12.46 14.99
N VAL A 240 -3.01 12.89 16.25
CA VAL A 240 -1.91 13.29 17.13
C VAL A 240 -1.02 12.08 17.40
N ASP A 241 -1.62 11.01 17.91
CA ASP A 241 -0.89 9.87 18.44
C ASP A 241 -0.25 9.00 17.34
N GLU A 242 -0.94 8.80 16.21
CA GLU A 242 -0.47 7.92 15.15
C GLU A 242 0.42 8.66 14.14
N VAL A 243 0.04 9.89 13.75
CA VAL A 243 0.71 10.60 12.65
C VAL A 243 1.73 11.59 13.17
N PHE A 244 1.29 12.63 13.89
CA PHE A 244 2.16 13.77 14.19
C PHE A 244 3.18 13.49 15.29
N ALA A 245 2.87 12.63 16.26
CA ALA A 245 3.81 12.22 17.30
C ALA A 245 4.96 11.35 16.75
N HIS A 246 4.76 10.70 15.60
CA HIS A 246 5.71 9.79 15.00
C HIS A 246 6.14 10.24 13.58
N LEU A 247 5.89 11.50 13.22
CA LEU A 247 6.25 12.04 11.93
C LEU A 247 7.77 12.09 11.80
N ARG A 248 8.31 11.67 10.65
CA ARG A 248 9.75 11.77 10.42
C ARG A 248 10.20 13.24 10.39
N ALA A 249 11.41 13.49 10.89
CA ALA A 249 11.95 14.84 11.01
C ALA A 249 12.17 15.56 9.66
N ASP A 250 12.38 14.82 8.57
CA ASP A 250 12.57 15.36 7.21
C ASP A 250 11.25 15.71 6.50
N VAL A 251 10.10 15.38 7.09
CA VAL A 251 8.79 15.72 6.52
C VAL A 251 8.48 17.18 6.79
N SER A 252 8.47 17.97 5.72
CA SER A 252 8.17 19.41 5.77
C SER A 252 6.68 19.72 5.51
N VAL A 253 5.97 18.81 4.83
CA VAL A 253 4.55 18.96 4.49
C VAL A 253 3.85 17.62 4.67
N VAL A 254 2.64 17.65 5.24
CA VAL A 254 1.70 16.51 5.23
C VAL A 254 0.49 16.89 4.36
N LEU A 255 0.35 16.22 3.23
CA LEU A 255 -0.72 16.43 2.26
C LEU A 255 -1.78 15.33 2.38
N TYR A 256 -2.97 15.71 2.86
CA TYR A 256 -4.14 14.84 2.89
C TYR A 256 -4.97 15.01 1.63
N PHE A 257 -5.30 13.89 0.98
CA PHE A 257 -6.35 13.82 -0.02
C PHE A 257 -7.63 13.26 0.60
N SER A 258 -8.75 13.92 0.36
CA SER A 258 -10.04 13.52 0.91
C SER A 258 -11.18 13.73 -0.10
N PRO A 259 -12.25 12.92 -0.06
CA PRO A 259 -13.48 13.24 -0.77
C PRO A 259 -14.02 14.63 -0.38
N PRO A 260 -14.64 15.38 -1.30
CA PRO A 260 -15.20 16.70 -1.01
C PRO A 260 -16.17 16.72 0.17
N SER A 261 -16.93 15.64 0.33
CA SER A 261 -17.96 15.50 1.38
C SER A 261 -17.43 15.54 2.80
N ILE A 262 -16.16 15.19 3.02
CA ILE A 262 -15.54 15.16 4.37
C ILE A 262 -14.30 16.05 4.48
N ALA A 263 -13.85 16.68 3.39
CA ALA A 263 -12.58 17.43 3.34
C ALA A 263 -12.50 18.56 4.38
N ALA A 264 -13.60 19.26 4.66
CA ALA A 264 -13.63 20.30 5.70
C ALA A 264 -13.42 19.70 7.11
N SER A 265 -14.06 18.58 7.39
CA SER A 265 -13.93 17.87 8.67
C SER A 265 -12.56 17.23 8.84
N VAL A 266 -11.99 16.65 7.78
CA VAL A 266 -10.60 16.17 7.76
C VAL A 266 -9.66 17.33 8.02
N ARG A 267 -9.77 18.45 7.26
CA ARG A 267 -8.95 19.65 7.44
C ARG A 267 -8.96 20.15 8.87
N ALA A 268 -10.14 20.39 9.42
CA ALA A 268 -10.25 20.79 10.81
C ALA A 268 -9.49 19.78 11.67
N SER A 269 -9.77 18.48 11.50
CA SER A 269 -9.18 17.39 12.27
C SER A 269 -7.67 17.42 12.32
N VAL A 270 -7.04 17.44 11.16
CA VAL A 270 -5.58 17.36 11.01
C VAL A 270 -4.89 18.66 11.42
N GLU A 271 -5.48 19.82 11.17
CA GLU A 271 -4.91 21.11 11.59
C GLU A 271 -4.88 21.26 13.11
N TRP A 272 -5.94 20.82 13.79
CA TRP A 272 -5.93 20.77 15.26
C TRP A 272 -4.91 19.75 15.78
N ALA A 273 -4.79 18.59 15.14
CA ALA A 273 -3.85 17.57 15.56
C ALA A 273 -2.40 18.05 15.41
N ALA A 274 -2.06 18.68 14.28
CA ALA A 274 -0.75 19.29 14.06
C ALA A 274 -0.44 20.38 15.09
N ARG A 275 -1.41 21.27 15.39
CA ARG A 275 -1.24 22.26 16.47
C ARG A 275 -1.06 21.61 17.84
N SER A 276 -1.83 20.58 18.15
CA SER A 276 -1.77 19.88 19.44
C SER A 276 -0.44 19.15 19.64
N ALA A 277 0.12 18.60 18.57
CA ALA A 277 1.43 17.96 18.55
C ALA A 277 2.60 18.95 18.40
N SER A 278 2.35 20.26 18.27
CA SER A 278 3.37 21.26 17.92
C SER A 278 4.19 20.88 16.68
N ALA A 279 3.54 20.29 15.68
CA ALA A 279 4.21 19.80 14.48
C ALA A 279 4.83 20.95 13.67
N ALA A 280 6.09 20.80 13.29
CA ALA A 280 6.78 21.76 12.42
C ALA A 280 6.31 21.67 10.95
N ALA A 281 5.75 20.52 10.55
CA ALA A 281 5.30 20.28 9.19
C ALA A 281 4.05 21.12 8.86
N LEU A 282 4.01 21.66 7.64
CA LEU A 282 2.80 22.31 7.12
C LEU A 282 1.75 21.26 6.78
N VAL A 283 0.50 21.49 7.19
CA VAL A 283 -0.61 20.60 6.85
C VAL A 283 -1.41 21.18 5.69
N GLN A 284 -1.63 20.35 4.67
CA GLN A 284 -2.46 20.69 3.53
C GLN A 284 -3.54 19.62 3.36
N VAL A 285 -4.74 20.06 3.00
CA VAL A 285 -5.83 19.16 2.61
C VAL A 285 -6.30 19.55 1.21
N ALA A 286 -6.32 18.57 0.33
CA ALA A 286 -6.79 18.70 -1.04
C ALA A 286 -7.92 17.71 -1.31
N THR A 287 -8.75 18.05 -2.30
CA THR A 287 -9.75 17.12 -2.80
C THR A 287 -9.06 15.95 -3.51
N LEU A 288 -9.46 14.73 -3.20
CA LEU A 288 -8.99 13.53 -3.89
C LEU A 288 -9.19 13.71 -5.41
N PRO A 289 -8.12 13.62 -6.22
CA PRO A 289 -8.23 13.85 -7.64
C PRO A 289 -9.14 12.79 -8.27
N LYS A 290 -9.88 13.21 -9.29
CA LYS A 290 -10.57 12.27 -10.18
C LYS A 290 -9.72 12.14 -11.44
N PHE A 291 -9.42 10.91 -11.82
CA PHE A 291 -8.75 10.66 -13.10
C PHE A 291 -9.80 10.62 -14.21
N ASP A 292 -10.13 11.78 -14.77
CA ASP A 292 -10.92 11.81 -16.00
C ASP A 292 -10.02 11.46 -17.19
N LEU A 293 -10.06 10.20 -17.58
CA LEU A 293 -9.34 9.69 -18.75
C LEU A 293 -9.65 10.45 -20.05
N ARG A 294 -10.79 11.16 -20.12
CA ARG A 294 -11.20 11.98 -21.27
C ARG A 294 -10.59 13.38 -21.25
N ALA A 295 -10.22 13.88 -20.07
CA ALA A 295 -9.60 15.19 -19.88
C ALA A 295 -8.08 15.19 -20.12
N LEU A 296 -7.46 14.01 -20.18
CA LEU A 296 -6.03 13.87 -20.46
C LEU A 296 -5.76 14.19 -21.92
N ARG A 297 -5.20 15.37 -22.17
CA ARG A 297 -4.71 15.73 -23.50
C ARG A 297 -3.25 15.30 -23.64
N PRO A 298 -2.85 14.71 -24.78
CA PRO A 298 -1.44 14.54 -25.10
C PRO A 298 -0.74 15.91 -25.04
N PHE A 299 0.43 15.98 -24.41
CA PHE A 299 1.27 17.16 -24.50
C PHE A 299 1.60 17.43 -25.98
N GLY A 300 1.42 18.68 -26.44
CA GLY A 300 1.91 19.12 -27.74
C GLY A 300 0.88 19.26 -28.88
N ARG A 301 -0.39 19.54 -28.61
CA ARG A 301 -1.25 20.24 -29.59
C ARG A 301 -1.74 21.54 -28.99
N SER A 302 -0.92 22.58 -29.11
CA SER A 302 -1.41 23.94 -29.19
C SER A 302 -2.41 24.00 -30.35
N SER A 303 -3.64 24.41 -30.02
CA SER A 303 -4.63 24.89 -31.00
C SER A 303 -4.06 26.03 -31.81
#